data_AF-A0AAV5U6S9-F1
#
_entry.id   AF-A0AAV5U6S9-F1
#
_cell.length_a   1.000
_cell.length_b   1.000
_cell.length_c   1.000
_cell.angle_alpha   90.00
_cell.angle_beta   90.00
_cell.angle_gamma   90.00
#
_symmetry.space_group_name_H-M   'P 1'
#
loop_
_entity.id
_entity.type
_entity.pdbx_description
1 polymer ?
#
loop_
_entity_poly.entity_id
_entity_poly.type
_entity_poly.pdbx_seq_one_letter_code
_entity_poly.pdbx_strand_id
1 'polypeptide(L)'
;QVARHTFVLLKEVKHLSAKTQQLFRVLTKSLVIQALTPVAIILVPLGITLCINATLTTFWPRIMSSWTTEPLDLVFVIGSLHGATHSIALIFTTPAFRAQFYQV
;
A
#
# COMPACT_ATOMS: atom_id res chain seq x y z
N GLN A 1 -16.38 12.89 3.22
CA GLN A 1 -17.85 13.02 3.18
C GLN A 1 -18.52 11.76 2.62
N VAL A 2 -18.06 11.24 1.48
CA VAL A 2 -18.56 9.99 0.86
C VAL A 2 -18.53 8.79 1.83
N ALA A 3 -17.40 8.53 2.50
CA ALA A 3 -17.27 7.42 3.43
C ALA A 3 -18.31 7.44 4.58
N ARG A 4 -18.63 8.64 5.10
CA ARG A 4 -19.63 8.79 6.18
C ARG A 4 -21.03 8.48 5.67
N HIS A 5 -21.37 8.91 4.46
CA HIS A 5 -22.64 8.63 3.81
C HIS A 5 -22.81 7.13 3.49
N THR A 6 -21.74 6.47 3.03
CA THR A 6 -21.72 5.02 2.79
C THR A 6 -21.93 4.23 4.09
N PHE A 7 -21.30 4.65 5.19
CA PHE A 7 -21.48 4.02 6.49
C PHE A 7 -22.89 4.20 7.07
N VAL A 8 -23.53 5.34 6.84
CA VAL A 8 -24.93 5.57 7.24
C VAL A 8 -25.88 4.67 6.45
N LEU A 9 -25.72 4.60 5.12
CA LEU A 9 -26.49 3.68 4.27
C LEU A 9 -26.30 2.22 4.70
N LEU A 10 -25.07 1.79 4.98
CA LEU A 10 -24.77 0.45 5.49
C LEU A 10 -25.45 0.14 6.82
N LYS A 11 -25.65 1.15 7.67
CA LYS A 11 -26.29 1.00 8.99
C LYS A 11 -27.81 0.86 8.87
N GLU A 12 -28.41 1.37 7.80
CA GLU A 12 -29.85 1.26 7.54
C GLU A 12 -30.25 -0.06 6.86
N VAL A 13 -29.32 -0.74 6.16
CA VAL A 13 -29.58 -2.07 5.59
C VAL A 13 -29.52 -3.14 6.68
N LYS A 14 -30.55 -3.22 7.53
CA LYS A 14 -30.69 -4.22 8.61
C LYS A 14 -30.80 -5.68 8.14
N HIS A 15 -30.96 -5.92 6.83
CA HIS A 15 -31.11 -7.25 6.23
C HIS A 15 -30.15 -7.48 5.05
N LEU A 16 -28.85 -7.24 5.24
CA LEU A 16 -27.87 -7.69 4.26
C LEU A 16 -27.89 -9.23 4.19
N SER A 17 -28.11 -9.77 2.99
CA SER A 17 -27.94 -11.20 2.70
C SER A 17 -26.57 -11.66 3.18
N ALA A 18 -26.48 -12.88 3.70
CA ALA A 18 -25.22 -13.48 4.15
C ALA A 18 -24.11 -13.39 3.07
N LYS A 19 -24.49 -13.47 1.78
CA LYS A 19 -23.57 -13.28 0.65
C LYS A 19 -23.02 -11.86 0.56
N THR A 20 -23.86 -10.85 0.76
CA THR A 20 -23.44 -9.43 0.72
C THR A 20 -22.55 -9.09 1.90
N GLN A 21 -22.83 -9.65 3.08
CA GLN A 21 -21.98 -9.48 4.27
C GLN A 21 -20.60 -10.12 4.08
N GLN A 22 -20.55 -11.31 3.47
CA GLN A 22 -19.30 -11.97 3.11
C GLN A 22 -18.50 -11.14 2.09
N LEU A 23 -19.17 -10.58 1.08
CA LEU A 23 -18.55 -9.69 0.08
C LEU A 23 -17.93 -8.46 0.75
N PHE A 24 -18.68 -7.76 1.62
CA PHE A 24 -18.16 -6.61 2.36
C PHE A 24 -16.94 -6.97 3.20
N ARG A 25 -16.97 -8.12 3.89
CA ARG A 25 -15.82 -8.57 4.70
C ARG A 25 -14.56 -8.78 3.86
N VAL A 26 -14.70 -9.34 2.66
CA VAL A 26 -13.57 -9.51 1.73
C VAL A 26 -13.10 -8.18 1.18
N LEU A 27 -14.02 -7.30 0.77
CA LEU A 27 -13.69 -5.97 0.26
C LEU A 27 -12.97 -5.12 1.30
N THR A 28 -13.41 -5.13 2.57
CA THR A 28 -12.74 -4.41 3.66
C THR A 28 -11.32 -4.92 3.88
N LYS A 29 -11.10 -6.25 3.88
CA LYS A 29 -9.75 -6.81 3.98
C LYS A 29 -8.86 -6.37 2.82
N SER A 30 -9.40 -6.41 1.60
CA SER A 30 -8.71 -5.92 0.40
C SER A 30 -8.33 -4.45 0.52
N LEU A 31 -9.26 -3.60 0.99
CA LEU A 31 -9.03 -2.18 1.19
C LEU A 31 -7.92 -1.92 2.22
N VAL A 32 -7.91 -2.67 3.33
CA VAL A 32 -6.86 -2.56 4.36
C VAL A 32 -5.50 -2.94 3.78
N ILE A 33 -5.41 -4.05 3.03
CA ILE A 33 -4.15 -4.47 2.40
C ILE A 33 -3.66 -3.41 1.40
N GLN A 34 -4.56 -2.86 0.58
CA GLN A 34 -4.22 -1.80 -0.36
C GLN A 34 -3.78 -0.52 0.33
N ALA A 35 -4.40 -0.15 1.45
CA ALA A 35 -3.99 1.01 2.23
C ALA A 35 -2.62 0.82 2.89
N LEU A 36 -2.27 -0.41 3.29
CA LEU A 36 -0.97 -0.74 3.89
C LEU A 36 0.15 -0.89 2.87
N THR A 37 -0.16 -1.27 1.63
CA THR A 37 0.82 -1.46 0.55
C THR A 37 1.74 -0.24 0.33
N PRO A 38 1.24 1.00 0.14
CA PRO A 38 2.10 2.16 -0.05
C PRO A 38 2.83 2.55 1.24
N VAL A 39 2.25 2.25 2.41
CA VAL A 39 2.92 2.49 3.70
C VAL A 39 4.18 1.62 3.80
N ALA A 40 4.05 0.32 3.51
CA ALA A 40 5.15 -0.63 3.63
C ALA A 40 6.23 -0.44 2.55
N ILE A 41 5.85 -0.04 1.34
CA ILE A 41 6.76 -0.02 0.18
C ILE A 41 7.36 1.36 -0.06
N ILE A 42 6.66 2.43 0.31
CA ILE A 42 7.11 3.80 0.06
C ILE A 42 7.43 4.50 1.37
N LEU A 43 6.46 4.62 2.28
CA LEU A 43 6.62 5.48 3.46
C LEU A 43 7.68 4.94 4.43
N VAL A 44 7.68 3.63 4.68
CA VAL A 44 8.65 3.02 5.60
C VAL A 44 10.08 3.09 5.04
N PRO A 45 10.38 2.64 3.80
CA PRO A 45 11.73 2.75 3.23
C PRO A 45 12.21 4.20 3.11
N LEU A 46 11.32 5.13 2.75
CA LEU A 46 11.63 6.55 2.70
C LEU A 46 11.98 7.11 4.08
N GLY A 47 11.18 6.81 5.11
CA GLY A 47 11.44 7.25 6.48
C GLY A 47 12.78 6.72 7.01
N ILE A 48 13.05 5.42 6.83
CA ILE A 48 14.31 4.80 7.21
C ILE A 48 15.49 5.50 6.52
N THR A 49 15.36 5.72 5.21
CA THR A 49 16.42 6.30 4.40
C THR A 49 16.69 7.76 4.75
N LEU A 50 15.65 8.54 5.03
CA LEU A 50 15.80 9.91 5.52
C LEU A 50 16.51 9.94 6.89
N CYS A 51 16.16 9.04 7.81
CA CYS A 51 16.86 8.93 9.09
C CYS A 51 18.33 8.55 8.92
N ILE A 52 18.64 7.58 8.05
CA ILE A 52 20.01 7.20 7.73
C ILE A 52 20.77 8.38 7.14
N ASN A 53 20.21 9.06 6.14
CA ASN A 53 20.84 10.19 5.47
C ASN A 53 21.10 11.34 6.45
N ALA A 54 20.11 11.69 7.28
CA ALA A 54 20.26 12.72 8.31
C ALA A 54 21.36 12.36 9.33
N THR A 55 21.43 11.10 9.75
CA THR A 55 22.44 10.62 10.71
C THR A 55 23.84 10.63 10.08
N LEU A 56 24.00 10.07 8.88
CA LEU A 56 25.30 9.98 8.22
C LEU A 56 25.84 11.36 7.81
N THR A 57 24.98 12.25 7.30
CA THR A 57 25.38 13.62 6.96
C THR A 57 25.85 14.40 8.19
N THR A 58 25.20 14.19 9.35
CA THR A 58 25.53 14.92 10.58
C THR A 58 26.80 14.39 11.25
N PHE A 59 26.97 13.07 11.33
CA PHE A 59 28.01 12.47 12.17
C PHE A 59 29.20 11.89 11.37
N TRP A 60 28.98 11.45 10.11
CA TRP A 60 30.02 10.82 9.28
C TRP A 60 29.96 11.24 7.80
N PRO A 61 30.14 12.53 7.49
CA PRO A 61 29.98 13.05 6.12
C PRO A 61 30.94 12.41 5.09
N ARG A 62 32.12 11.95 5.53
CA ARG A 62 33.09 11.26 4.64
C ARG A 62 32.62 9.90 4.13
N ILE A 63 31.71 9.23 4.84
CA ILE A 63 31.21 7.92 4.42
C ILE A 63 30.30 8.10 3.20
N MET A 64 29.34 9.02 3.29
CA MET A 64 28.41 9.32 2.19
C MET A 64 29.14 9.83 0.94
N SER A 65 30.17 10.67 1.10
CA SER A 65 30.95 11.16 -0.04
C SER A 65 31.71 10.08 -0.83
N SER A 66 31.86 8.88 -0.26
CA SER A 66 32.51 7.75 -0.93
C SER A 66 31.55 6.87 -1.71
N TRP A 67 30.24 7.09 -1.59
CA TRP A 67 29.23 6.25 -2.21
C TRP A 67 28.93 6.74 -3.63
N THR A 68 28.86 5.82 -4.58
CA THR A 68 28.49 6.13 -5.97
C THR A 68 26.99 6.36 -6.13
N THR A 69 26.18 5.88 -5.18
CA THR A 69 24.72 5.96 -5.23
C THR A 69 24.20 6.37 -3.87
N GLU A 70 23.35 7.39 -3.86
CA GLU A 70 22.74 7.87 -2.64
C GLU A 70 21.60 6.92 -2.21
N PRO A 71 21.42 6.64 -0.91
CA PRO A 71 20.33 5.81 -0.41
C PRO A 71 18.95 6.25 -0.87
N LEU A 72 18.77 7.57 -1.03
CA LEU A 72 17.53 8.18 -1.48
C LEU A 72 17.15 7.74 -2.91
N ASP A 73 18.14 7.59 -3.79
CA ASP A 73 17.93 7.19 -5.18
C ASP A 73 17.39 5.75 -5.27
N LEU A 74 17.91 4.86 -4.43
CA LEU A 74 17.43 3.48 -4.33
C LEU A 74 15.96 3.42 -3.90
N VAL A 75 15.56 4.27 -2.94
CA VAL A 75 14.16 4.35 -2.52
C VAL A 75 13.27 4.87 -3.63
N PHE A 76 13.71 5.84 -4.43
CA PHE A 76 12.92 6.31 -5.57
C PHE A 76 12.74 5.25 -6.65
N VAL A 77 13.78 4.44 -6.91
CA VAL A 77 13.68 3.30 -7.83
C VAL A 77 12.67 2.29 -7.31
N ILE A 78 12.74 1.90 -6.03
CA ILE A 78 11.76 0.97 -5.43
C ILE A 78 10.36 1.59 -5.44
N GLY A 79 10.25 2.87 -5.11
CA GLY A 79 9.01 3.64 -5.14
C GLY A 79 8.39 3.70 -6.53
N SER A 80 9.18 3.71 -7.61
CA SER A 80 8.65 3.69 -8.98
C SER A 80 7.83 2.42 -9.28
N LEU A 81 8.10 1.31 -8.57
CA LEU A 81 7.38 0.05 -8.70
C LEU A 81 6.07 0.01 -7.91
N HIS A 82 5.71 1.05 -7.15
CA HIS A 82 4.53 1.03 -6.29
C HIS A 82 3.21 0.75 -7.04
N GLY A 83 3.06 1.26 -8.27
CA GLY A 83 1.88 1.02 -9.10
C GLY A 83 1.74 -0.45 -9.50
N ALA A 84 2.86 -1.10 -9.83
CA ALA A 84 2.89 -2.53 -10.11
C ALA A 84 2.51 -3.33 -8.85
N THR A 85 3.05 -2.96 -7.68
CA THR A 85 2.71 -3.66 -6.43
C THR A 85 1.26 -3.45 -6.01
N HIS A 86 0.69 -2.26 -6.22
CA HIS A 86 -0.74 -2.02 -6.01
C HIS A 86 -1.60 -2.92 -6.91
N SER A 87 -1.23 -3.04 -8.18
CA SER A 87 -1.95 -3.87 -9.16
C SER A 87 -1.88 -5.35 -8.78
N ILE A 88 -0.70 -5.82 -8.37
CA ILE A 88 -0.50 -7.18 -7.86
C ILE A 88 -1.36 -7.42 -6.61
N ALA A 89 -1.32 -6.50 -5.64
CA ALA A 89 -2.12 -6.59 -4.42
C ALA A 89 -3.62 -6.65 -4.75
N LEU A 90 -4.12 -5.84 -5.68
CA LEU A 90 -5.51 -5.86 -6.15
C LEU A 90 -5.92 -7.22 -6.72
N ILE A 91 -5.09 -7.80 -7.60
CA ILE A 91 -5.35 -9.11 -8.22
C ILE A 91 -5.46 -10.19 -7.13
N PHE A 92 -4.53 -10.22 -6.18
CA PHE A 92 -4.53 -11.25 -5.14
C PHE A 92 -5.63 -11.08 -4.09
N THR A 93 -6.03 -9.85 -3.79
CA THR A 93 -6.98 -9.55 -2.70
C THR A 93 -8.43 -9.42 -3.15
N THR A 94 -8.69 -9.16 -4.43
CA THR A 94 -10.04 -8.95 -4.96
C THR A 94 -10.52 -10.19 -5.72
N PRO A 95 -11.58 -10.89 -5.24
CA PRO A 95 -12.07 -12.11 -5.87
C PRO A 95 -12.50 -11.93 -7.33
N ALA A 96 -13.04 -10.75 -7.68
CA ALA A 96 -13.48 -10.45 -9.04
C ALA A 96 -12.31 -10.46 -10.03
N PHE A 97 -11.19 -9.83 -9.66
CA PHE A 97 -9.98 -9.84 -10.49
C PHE A 97 -9.33 -11.21 -10.53
N ARG A 98 -9.32 -11.94 -9.41
CA ARG A 98 -8.85 -13.33 -9.39
C ARG A 98 -9.64 -14.23 -10.33
N ALA A 99 -10.97 -14.13 -10.32
CA ALA A 99 -11.84 -14.95 -11.17
C ALA A 99 -11.62 -14.68 -12.66
N GLN A 100 -11.41 -13.42 -13.05
CA GLN A 100 -11.04 -13.07 -14.43
C GLN A 100 -9.64 -13.59 -14.79
N PHE A 101 -8.69 -13.58 -13.85
CA PHE A 101 -7.33 -14.03 -14.09
C PHE A 101 -7.23 -15.55 -14.34
N TYR A 102 -8.10 -16.36 -13.74
CA TYR A 102 -8.16 -17.81 -13.98
C TYR A 102 -8.91 -18.20 -15.28
N GLN A 103 -9.56 -17.24 -15.95
CA GLN A 103 -10.26 -17.48 -17.21
C GLN A 103 -9.38 -17.19 -18.44
N VAL A 104 -8.19 -16.63 -18.22
CA VAL A 104 -7.11 -16.44 -19.21
C VAL A 104 -6.15 -17.61 -19.10
#